data_AF-A0A933HKK1-F1
#
_entry.id   AF-A0A933HKK1-F1
#
_cell.length_a   1.000
_cell.length_b   1.000
_cell.length_c   1.000
_cell.angle_alpha   90.00
_cell.angle_beta   90.00
_cell.angle_gamma   90.00
#
_symmetry.space_group_name_H-M   'P 1'
#
loop_
_entity.id
_entity.type
_entity.pdbx_description
1 polymer ?
#
loop_
_entity_poly.entity_id
_entity_poly.type
_entity_poly.pdbx_seq_one_letter_code
_entity_poly.pdbx_strand_id
1 'polypeptide(L)'
;MERSLAPTTTVHLLHIAREALTNGAKHARASAVTVRVTRDNSRVQLEVQDNGVGFDVEAASAASGQGLRNIVERAQRLHGEVTIDSAPARGTRLVVRVPSDASAQARTSRQDFGSTIGLGALASEE
;
A
#
# COMPACT_ATOMS: atom_id res chain seq x y z
N MET A 1 23.05 0.04 -15.63
CA MET A 1 21.83 -0.28 -16.39
C MET A 1 20.65 -0.18 -15.46
N GLU A 2 19.77 0.79 -15.70
CA GLU A 2 18.49 0.89 -15.00
C GLU A 2 17.60 -0.26 -15.48
N ARG A 3 17.37 -1.28 -14.62
CA ARG A 3 16.47 -2.38 -14.99
C ARG A 3 15.04 -1.85 -14.99
N SER A 4 14.31 -1.93 -16.09
CA SER A 4 12.89 -1.56 -16.08
C SER A 4 12.08 -2.55 -15.22
N LEU A 5 10.99 -2.08 -14.59
CA LEU A 5 10.04 -2.96 -13.89
C LEU A 5 9.28 -3.82 -14.89
N ALA A 6 8.85 -5.00 -14.46
CA ALA A 6 7.96 -5.82 -15.25
C ALA A 6 6.67 -5.02 -15.57
N PRO A 7 6.17 -5.04 -16.82
CA PRO A 7 4.99 -4.25 -17.20
C PRO A 7 3.76 -4.48 -16.31
N THR A 8 3.54 -5.73 -15.91
CA THR A 8 2.46 -6.11 -14.98
C THR A 8 2.59 -5.42 -13.62
N THR A 9 3.81 -5.35 -13.07
CA THR A 9 4.11 -4.66 -11.81
C THR A 9 3.82 -3.18 -11.93
N THR A 10 4.28 -2.54 -13.01
CA THR A 10 4.02 -1.12 -13.29
C THR A 10 2.52 -0.81 -13.35
N VAL A 11 1.75 -1.60 -14.11
CA VAL A 11 0.29 -1.40 -14.24
C VAL A 11 -0.41 -1.52 -12.89
N HIS A 12 -0.10 -2.55 -12.12
CA HIS A 12 -0.71 -2.74 -10.79
C HIS A 12 -0.36 -1.61 -9.82
N LEU A 13 0.90 -1.16 -9.78
CA LEU A 13 1.32 -0.02 -8.94
C LEU A 13 0.64 1.28 -9.36
N LEU A 14 0.47 1.53 -10.67
CA LEU A 14 -0.27 2.70 -11.17
C LEU A 14 -1.75 2.67 -10.76
N HIS A 15 -2.40 1.50 -10.82
CA HIS A 15 -3.77 1.37 -10.34
C HIS A 15 -3.89 1.61 -8.83
N ILE A 16 -2.94 1.12 -8.03
CA ILE A 16 -2.90 1.38 -6.59
C ILE A 16 -2.73 2.86 -6.32
N ALA A 17 -1.78 3.53 -6.98
CA ALA A 17 -1.58 4.97 -6.84
C ALA A 17 -2.83 5.77 -7.22
N ARG A 18 -3.48 5.40 -8.33
CA ARG A 18 -4.73 6.04 -8.78
C ARG A 18 -5.85 5.89 -7.76
N GLU A 19 -6.02 4.70 -7.19
CA GLU A 19 -7.06 4.45 -6.18
C GLU A 19 -6.79 5.27 -4.91
N ALA A 20 -5.54 5.29 -4.44
CA ALA A 20 -5.14 6.07 -3.28
C ALA A 20 -5.38 7.58 -3.47
N LEU A 21 -4.99 8.11 -4.64
CA LEU A 21 -5.24 9.51 -5.01
C LEU A 21 -6.74 9.81 -5.13
N THR A 22 -7.53 8.87 -5.65
CA THR A 22 -8.99 9.01 -5.75
C THR A 22 -9.64 9.05 -4.37
N ASN A 23 -9.17 8.20 -3.45
CA ASN A 23 -9.63 8.21 -2.06
C ASN A 23 -9.27 9.54 -1.37
N GLY A 24 -8.05 10.04 -1.58
CA GLY A 24 -7.62 11.35 -1.09
C GLY A 24 -8.51 12.48 -1.61
N ALA A 25 -8.76 12.52 -2.92
CA ALA A 25 -9.56 13.56 -3.56
C ALA A 25 -11.04 13.53 -3.10
N LYS A 26 -11.62 12.35 -2.88
CA LYS A 26 -13.03 12.22 -2.49
C LYS A 26 -13.27 12.39 -0.99
N HIS A 27 -12.34 11.97 -0.15
CA HIS A 27 -12.59 11.78 1.28
C HIS A 27 -11.66 12.59 2.18
N ALA A 28 -10.41 12.83 1.79
CA ALA A 28 -9.41 13.32 2.73
C ALA A 28 -9.54 14.83 3.04
N ARG A 29 -10.17 15.64 2.17
CA ARG A 29 -10.13 17.12 2.29
C ARG A 29 -8.69 17.65 2.49
N ALA A 30 -7.72 16.93 1.90
CA ALA A 30 -6.31 17.22 2.04
C ALA A 30 -5.93 18.46 1.22
N SER A 31 -4.97 19.24 1.71
CA SER A 31 -4.37 20.34 0.94
C SER A 31 -3.15 19.89 0.13
N ALA A 32 -2.56 18.75 0.49
CA ALA A 32 -1.41 18.18 -0.20
C ALA A 32 -1.45 16.65 -0.18
N VAL A 33 -0.93 16.06 -1.26
CA VAL A 33 -0.65 14.63 -1.35
C VAL A 33 0.77 14.43 -1.88
N THR A 34 1.53 13.59 -1.22
CA THR A 34 2.88 13.18 -1.63
C THR A 34 2.83 11.78 -2.18
N VAL A 35 3.41 11.56 -3.36
CA VAL A 35 3.61 10.24 -3.95
C VAL A 35 5.10 10.00 -4.10
N ARG A 36 5.59 8.89 -3.55
CA ARG A 36 7.00 8.50 -3.61
C ARG A 36 7.13 7.07 -4.11
N VAL A 37 8.01 6.87 -5.09
CA VAL A 37 8.42 5.54 -5.54
C VAL A 37 9.90 5.38 -5.24
N THR A 38 10.24 4.35 -4.48
CA THR A 38 11.63 3.97 -4.23
C THR A 38 11.85 2.53 -4.67
N ARG A 39 13.08 2.22 -5.08
CA ARG A 39 13.42 0.88 -5.54
C ARG A 39 14.83 0.52 -5.07
N ASP A 40 14.95 -0.70 -4.57
CA ASP A 40 16.23 -1.36 -4.34
C ASP A 40 16.31 -2.66 -5.18
N ASN A 41 17.40 -3.41 -4.98
CA ASN A 41 17.66 -4.64 -5.73
C ASN A 41 16.62 -5.76 -5.48
N SER A 42 15.83 -5.67 -4.42
CA SER A 42 14.89 -6.70 -3.97
C SER A 42 13.42 -6.25 -4.05
N ARG A 43 13.13 -4.96 -3.83
CA ARG A 43 11.78 -4.44 -3.66
C ARG A 43 11.58 -3.09 -4.35
N VAL A 44 10.34 -2.84 -4.73
CA VAL A 44 9.79 -1.54 -5.12
C VAL A 44 8.80 -1.14 -4.04
N GLN A 45 8.92 0.09 -3.56
CA GLN A 45 7.99 0.67 -2.61
C GLN A 45 7.28 1.87 -3.24
N LEU A 46 5.95 1.79 -3.29
CA LEU A 46 5.06 2.92 -3.56
C LEU A 46 4.53 3.44 -2.23
N GLU A 47 4.68 4.73 -2.00
CA GLU A 47 4.14 5.42 -0.83
C GLU A 47 3.25 6.58 -1.30
N VAL A 48 2.03 6.65 -0.75
CA VAL A 48 1.08 7.75 -0.97
C VAL A 48 0.68 8.28 0.38
N GLN A 49 0.91 9.57 0.63
CA GLN A 49 0.60 10.22 1.90
C GLN A 49 -0.17 11.51 1.66
N ASP A 50 -1.28 11.70 2.37
CA ASP A 50 -2.04 12.95 2.39
C ASP A 50 -2.07 13.55 3.81
N ASN A 51 -2.26 14.86 3.89
CA ASN A 51 -2.40 15.61 5.14
C ASN A 51 -3.86 15.92 5.50
N GLY A 52 -4.79 15.07 5.07
CA GLY A 52 -6.22 15.29 5.21
C GLY A 52 -6.79 14.90 6.58
N VAL A 53 -8.10 14.69 6.60
CA VAL A 53 -8.85 14.34 7.82
C VAL A 53 -8.63 12.91 8.29
N GLY A 54 -7.99 12.06 7.50
CA GLY A 54 -7.81 10.63 7.81
C GLY A 54 -9.12 9.88 8.05
N PHE A 55 -9.00 8.62 8.48
CA PHE A 55 -10.12 7.75 8.80
C PHE A 55 -9.71 6.64 9.77
N ASP A 56 -10.68 6.00 10.40
CA ASP A 56 -10.45 4.78 11.19
C ASP A 56 -10.28 3.57 10.24
N VAL A 57 -9.09 2.99 10.23
CA VAL A 57 -8.73 1.87 9.33
C VAL A 57 -9.53 0.61 9.59
N GLU A 58 -9.81 0.30 10.86
CA GLU A 58 -10.56 -0.90 11.25
C GLU A 58 -12.03 -0.77 10.84
N ALA A 59 -12.63 0.39 11.10
CA ALA A 59 -13.99 0.68 10.68
C ALA A 59 -14.15 0.65 9.15
N ALA A 60 -13.18 1.22 8.41
CA ALA A 60 -13.19 1.23 6.95
C ALA A 60 -13.04 -0.18 6.36
N SER A 61 -12.24 -1.04 7.00
CA SER A 61 -12.05 -2.44 6.60
C SER A 61 -13.33 -3.25 6.85
N ALA A 62 -13.97 -3.08 8.01
CA ALA A 62 -15.24 -3.72 8.35
C ALA A 62 -16.40 -3.31 7.42
N ALA A 63 -16.44 -2.03 7.02
CA ALA A 63 -17.42 -1.50 6.09
C ALA A 63 -17.26 -2.00 4.64
N SER A 64 -16.31 -2.91 4.37
CA SER A 64 -16.05 -3.47 3.04
C SER A 64 -15.78 -2.41 1.98
N GLY A 65 -15.04 -1.35 2.34
CA GLY A 65 -14.66 -0.28 1.42
C GLY A 65 -13.96 -0.84 0.17
N GLN A 66 -14.60 -0.69 -0.99
CA GLN A 66 -14.12 -1.29 -2.26
C GLN A 66 -12.72 -0.81 -2.63
N GLY A 67 -12.37 0.44 -2.31
CA GLY A 67 -11.07 1.02 -2.65
C GLY A 67 -9.89 0.38 -1.90
N LEU A 68 -10.00 0.21 -0.59
CA LEU A 68 -8.94 -0.43 0.21
C LEU A 68 -8.78 -1.90 -0.16
N ARG A 69 -9.89 -2.61 -0.36
CA ARG A 69 -9.88 -3.99 -0.84
C ARG A 69 -9.20 -4.13 -2.20
N ASN A 70 -9.52 -3.24 -3.14
CA ASN A 70 -8.90 -3.20 -4.46
C ASN A 70 -7.39 -2.97 -4.42
N ILE A 71 -6.90 -2.17 -3.48
CA ILE A 71 -5.47 -1.93 -3.24
C ILE A 71 -4.81 -3.21 -2.71
N VAL A 72 -5.40 -3.82 -1.68
CA VAL A 72 -4.87 -5.06 -1.06
C VAL A 72 -4.81 -6.20 -2.07
N GLU A 73 -5.90 -6.45 -2.82
CA GLU A 73 -5.95 -7.52 -3.83
C GLU A 73 -4.89 -7.33 -4.94
N ARG A 74 -4.62 -6.09 -5.36
CA ARG A 74 -3.60 -5.80 -6.37
C ARG A 74 -2.18 -6.00 -5.85
N ALA A 75 -1.92 -5.59 -4.61
CA ALA A 75 -0.63 -5.85 -3.99
C ALA A 75 -0.39 -7.35 -3.79
N GLN A 76 -1.41 -8.11 -3.37
CA GLN A 76 -1.33 -9.56 -3.24
C GLN A 76 -1.04 -10.26 -4.58
N ARG A 77 -1.64 -9.81 -5.69
CA ARG A 77 -1.32 -10.31 -7.04
C ARG A 77 0.14 -10.09 -7.44
N LEU A 78 0.82 -9.14 -6.82
CA LEU A 78 2.24 -8.88 -7.01
C LEU A 78 3.13 -9.57 -5.98
N HIS A 79 2.58 -10.43 -5.11
CA HIS A 79 3.28 -10.99 -3.95
C HIS A 79 3.86 -9.90 -3.04
N GLY A 80 3.11 -8.81 -2.90
CA GLY A 80 3.49 -7.65 -2.11
C GLY A 80 2.76 -7.53 -0.78
N GLU A 81 3.23 -6.56 0.00
CA GLU A 81 2.72 -6.19 1.32
C GLU A 81 2.08 -4.80 1.23
N VAL A 82 1.04 -4.56 2.04
CA VAL A 82 0.38 -3.27 2.17
C VAL A 82 0.35 -2.86 3.64
N THR A 83 0.69 -1.61 3.91
CA THR A 83 0.51 -0.97 5.22
C THR A 83 -0.29 0.30 5.03
N ILE A 84 -1.31 0.49 5.86
CA ILE A 84 -2.14 1.70 5.88
C ILE A 84 -2.12 2.23 7.32
N ASP A 85 -1.65 3.45 7.48
CA ASP A 85 -1.75 4.21 8.73
C ASP A 85 -2.67 5.40 8.49
N SER A 86 -3.76 5.45 9.21
CA SER A 86 -4.67 6.58 9.23
C SER A 86 -5.40 6.62 10.56
N ALA A 87 -5.73 7.83 10.98
CA ALA A 87 -6.65 8.07 12.07
C ALA A 87 -7.36 9.41 11.82
N PRO A 88 -8.53 9.65 12.43
CA PRO A 88 -9.17 10.96 12.39
C PRO A 88 -8.19 12.09 12.73
N ALA A 89 -8.18 13.13 11.89
CA ALA A 89 -7.29 14.30 11.92
C ALA A 89 -5.78 14.04 11.74
N ARG A 90 -5.35 12.83 11.35
CA ARG A 90 -3.91 12.49 11.11
C ARG A 90 -3.53 12.31 9.64
N GLY A 91 -4.46 12.49 8.71
CA GLY A 91 -4.27 12.18 7.30
C GLY A 91 -4.19 10.68 7.03
N THR A 92 -3.63 10.31 5.88
CA THR A 92 -3.48 8.91 5.47
C THR A 92 -2.08 8.67 4.97
N ARG A 93 -1.50 7.51 5.32
CA ARG A 93 -0.26 7.00 4.74
C ARG A 93 -0.45 5.56 4.27
N LEU A 94 -0.39 5.37 2.95
CA LEU A 94 -0.39 4.07 2.28
C LEU A 94 1.02 3.72 1.84
N VAL A 95 1.48 2.52 2.19
CA VAL A 95 2.75 1.96 1.71
C VAL A 95 2.49 0.60 1.08
N VAL A 96 2.93 0.42 -0.16
CA VAL A 96 2.90 -0.86 -0.87
C VAL A 96 4.32 -1.28 -1.23
N ARG A 97 4.70 -2.50 -0.86
CA ARG A 97 6.01 -3.09 -1.18
C ARG A 97 5.83 -4.33 -2.03
N VAL A 98 6.48 -4.38 -3.18
CA VAL A 98 6.41 -5.51 -4.10
C VAL A 98 7.82 -5.93 -4.53
N PRO A 99 8.07 -7.20 -4.89
CA PRO A 99 9.37 -7.62 -5.39
C PRO A 99 9.78 -6.84 -6.65
N SER A 100 11.06 -6.45 -6.74
CA SER A 100 11.61 -5.62 -7.81
C SER A 100 11.90 -6.37 -9.12
N ASP A 101 11.89 -7.70 -9.08
CA ASP A 101 12.17 -8.60 -10.20
C ASP A 101 11.17 -9.76 -10.21
N ALA A 102 10.67 -10.11 -11.41
CA ALA A 102 9.75 -11.24 -11.59
C ALA A 102 10.37 -12.59 -11.15
N SER A 103 11.71 -12.70 -11.17
CA SER A 103 12.43 -13.89 -10.67
C SER A 103 12.34 -14.06 -9.15
N ALA A 104 12.13 -12.99 -8.39
CA ALA A 104 11.90 -13.05 -6.95
C ALA A 104 10.48 -13.55 -6.63
N GLN A 105 9.48 -13.20 -7.44
CA GLN A 105 8.10 -13.67 -7.31
C GLN A 105 7.98 -15.21 -7.44
N ALA A 106 8.82 -15.83 -8.27
CA ALA A 106 8.90 -17.29 -8.43
C ALA A 106 9.61 -18.02 -7.27
N ARG A 107 10.39 -17.31 -6.44
CA ARG A 107 11.09 -17.88 -5.27
C ARG A 107 10.25 -17.79 -3.99
N THR A 108 9.52 -16.69 -3.80
CA THR A 108 8.61 -16.49 -2.66
C THR A 108 7.39 -17.41 -2.69
N SER A 109 6.96 -17.89 -3.86
CA SER A 109 5.84 -18.84 -3.97
C SER A 109 6.16 -20.26 -3.47
N ARG A 110 7.41 -20.54 -3.10
CA ARG A 110 7.87 -21.87 -2.62
C ARG A 110 8.11 -21.93 -1.11
N GLN A 111 8.09 -20.81 -0.41
CA GLN A 111 8.33 -20.70 1.04
C GLN A 111 7.37 -19.64 1.61
N ASP A 112 6.63 -20.00 2.66
CA ASP A 112 5.82 -19.15 3.53
C ASP A 112 4.36 -18.83 3.12
N PHE A 113 3.47 -19.76 3.51
CA PHE A 113 2.10 -19.43 3.92
C PHE A 113 2.13 -19.01 5.40
N GLY A 114 2.31 -17.72 5.64
CA GLY A 114 2.25 -17.11 6.97
C GLY A 114 1.62 -15.72 6.88
N SER A 115 0.30 -15.66 6.71
CA SER A 115 -0.48 -14.43 6.73
C SER A 115 -0.40 -13.77 8.11
N THR A 116 0.56 -12.89 8.32
CA THR A 116 0.55 -11.97 9.45
C THR A 116 -0.03 -10.65 8.96
N ILE A 117 -1.33 -10.45 9.18
CA ILE A 117 -1.90 -9.10 9.24
C ILE A 117 -1.32 -8.50 10.51
N GLY A 118 -0.21 -7.78 10.39
CA GLY A 118 0.35 -7.01 11.49
C GLY A 118 -0.55 -5.81 11.77
N LEU A 119 -1.61 -6.00 12.56
CA LEU A 119 -2.10 -4.93 13.42
C LEU A 119 -0.97 -4.65 14.41
N GLY A 120 -0.22 -3.58 14.17
CA GLY A 120 0.73 -3.07 15.14
C GLY A 120 -0.02 -2.64 16.39
N ALA A 121 -0.02 -3.51 17.39
CA ALA A 121 -0.34 -3.15 18.76
C ALA A 121 0.61 -2.03 19.19
N LEU A 122 0.08 -0.83 19.38
CA LEU A 122 0.69 0.17 20.25
C LEU A 122 -0.02 0.09 21.59
N ALA A 123 0.52 -0.75 22.45
CA ALA A 123 0.32 -0.71 23.89
C ALA A 123 1.66 -0.36 24.56
N SER A 124 1.56 0.34 25.69
CA SER A 124 2.58 0.82 26.65
C SER A 124 3.01 2.28 26.39
N GLU A 125 2.46 3.27 27.12
CA GLU A 125 2.86 3.73 28.49
C GLU A 125 4.23 4.45 28.42
N GLU A 126 4.42 5.70 28.85
CA GLU A 126 3.83 6.52 29.93
C GLU A 126 3.25 7.88 29.47
#